data_AF-A0A117KUP9-F1
#
_entry.id   AF-A0A117KUP9-F1
#
_cell.length_a   1.000
_cell.length_b   1.000
_cell.length_c   1.000
_cell.angle_alpha   90.00
_cell.angle_beta   90.00
_cell.angle_gamma   90.00
#
_symmetry.space_group_name_H-M   'P 1'
#
loop_
_entity.id
_entity.type
_entity.pdbx_description
1 polymer ?
#
loop_
_entity_poly.entity_id
_entity_poly.type
_entity_poly.pdbx_seq_one_letter_code
_entity_poly.pdbx_strand_id
1 'polypeptide(L)'
;AGGDVEHPKVLEKAFYVSVVVVIAVYVLIAIITVGTLPYEKIMEARDYALAIAAEPALGQLGFWLVTFAALASTSSAINATLYGTARASYMVAKFGELPSLLERSGGGRLTRGWL
;
A
#
# COMPACT_ATOMS: atom_id res chain seq x y z
N ALA A 1 -10.26 -8.63 -12.47
CA ALA A 1 -10.26 -7.33 -11.75
C ALA A 1 -10.06 -6.10 -12.68
N GLY A 2 -10.33 -6.19 -13.99
CA GLY A 2 -10.11 -5.09 -14.94
C GLY A 2 -11.37 -4.35 -15.41
N GLY A 3 -12.51 -4.53 -14.76
CA GLY A 3 -13.80 -4.00 -15.23
C GLY A 3 -14.16 -2.57 -14.81
N ASP A 4 -13.40 -1.96 -13.88
CA ASP A 4 -13.67 -0.61 -13.33
C ASP A 4 -12.86 0.50 -14.03
N VAL A 5 -12.03 0.16 -15.02
CA VAL A 5 -11.19 1.12 -15.73
C VAL A 5 -11.49 0.99 -17.23
N GLU A 6 -12.04 2.04 -17.83
CA GLU A 6 -12.55 2.05 -19.23
C GLU A 6 -11.49 1.61 -20.27
N HIS A 7 -10.19 1.76 -19.97
CA HIS A 7 -9.12 1.49 -20.92
C HIS A 7 -7.89 0.81 -20.26
N PRO A 8 -7.47 -0.39 -20.71
CA PRO A 8 -6.32 -1.11 -20.11
C PRO A 8 -5.00 -0.35 -20.20
N LYS A 9 -4.83 0.50 -21.23
CA LYS A 9 -3.64 1.36 -21.37
C LYS A 9 -3.53 2.44 -20.27
N VAL A 10 -4.64 2.80 -19.61
CA VAL A 10 -4.64 3.74 -18.49
C VAL A 10 -4.09 3.05 -17.24
N LEU A 11 -4.42 1.77 -17.05
CA LEU A 11 -3.94 0.99 -15.92
C LEU A 11 -2.42 0.84 -15.93
N GLU A 12 -1.83 0.50 -17.08
CA GLU A 12 -0.37 0.38 -17.23
C GLU A 12 0.34 1.71 -16.91
N LYS A 13 -0.12 2.82 -17.50
CA LYS A 13 0.46 4.15 -17.25
C LYS A 13 0.31 4.58 -15.79
N ALA A 14 -0.85 4.31 -15.18
CA ALA A 14 -1.09 4.62 -13.78
C ALA A 14 -0.08 3.92 -12.87
N PHE A 15 0.17 2.63 -13.09
CA PHE A 15 1.17 1.87 -12.34
C PHE A 15 2.58 2.49 -12.44
N TYR A 16 3.05 2.79 -13.66
CA TYR A 16 4.37 3.40 -13.84
C TYR A 16 4.48 4.77 -13.17
N VAL A 17 3.47 5.63 -13.34
CA VAL A 17 3.45 6.96 -12.71
C VAL A 17 3.43 6.82 -11.19
N SER A 18 2.61 5.93 -10.63
CA SER A 18 2.58 5.68 -9.18
C SER A 18 3.95 5.27 -8.64
N VAL A 19 4.63 4.32 -9.28
CA VAL A 19 5.95 3.85 -8.82
C VAL A 19 6.98 4.98 -8.84
N VAL A 20 7.06 5.72 -9.95
CA VAL A 20 8.02 6.83 -10.08
C VAL A 20 7.75 7.92 -9.03
N VAL A 21 6.48 8.26 -8.82
CA VAL A 21 6.09 9.25 -7.81
C VAL A 21 6.46 8.79 -6.39
N VAL A 22 6.18 7.54 -6.03
CA VAL A 22 6.55 7.01 -4.69
C VAL A 22 8.06 7.04 -4.48
N ILE A 23 8.84 6.65 -5.49
CA ILE A 23 10.31 6.73 -5.42
C ILE A 23 10.76 8.16 -5.15
N ALA A 24 10.24 9.13 -5.92
CA ALA A 24 10.59 10.53 -5.74
C ALA A 24 10.22 11.04 -4.34
N VAL A 25 9.04 10.69 -3.85
CA VAL A 25 8.59 11.05 -2.50
C VAL A 25 9.51 10.46 -1.42
N TYR A 26 9.91 9.19 -1.54
CA TYR A 26 10.81 8.56 -0.58
C TYR A 26 12.20 9.20 -0.56
N VAL A 27 12.74 9.54 -1.73
CA VAL A 27 14.02 10.26 -1.83
C VAL A 27 13.91 11.64 -1.17
N LEU A 28 12.83 12.38 -1.44
CA LEU A 28 12.60 13.69 -0.82
C LEU A 28 12.50 13.58 0.71
N ILE A 29 11.75 12.60 1.23
CA ILE A 29 11.66 12.34 2.67
C ILE A 29 13.04 12.09 3.26
N ALA A 30 13.86 11.23 2.63
CA ALA A 30 15.20 10.94 3.11
C ALA A 30 16.10 12.19 3.14
N ILE A 31 16.08 13.00 2.07
CA ILE A 31 16.84 14.26 1.99
C ILE A 31 16.41 15.22 3.10
N ILE A 32 15.10 15.41 3.29
CA ILE A 32 14.56 16.31 4.31
C ILE A 32 14.96 15.82 5.70
N THR A 33 14.71 14.55 6.03
CA THR A 33 14.97 14.00 7.37
C THR A 33 16.46 14.02 7.73
N VAL A 34 17.35 13.62 6.81
CA VAL A 34 18.81 13.64 7.06
C VAL A 34 19.36 15.07 7.06
N GLY A 35 18.76 15.98 6.29
CA GLY A 35 19.16 17.38 6.21
C GLY A 35 18.74 18.22 7.43
N THR A 36 17.68 17.83 8.14
CA THR A 36 17.12 18.64 9.24
C THR A 36 17.40 18.11 10.65
N LEU A 37 17.74 16.82 10.82
CA LEU A 37 17.92 16.20 12.13
C LEU A 37 19.29 15.53 12.29
N PRO A 38 19.90 15.60 13.49
CA PRO A 38 21.07 14.79 13.81
C PRO A 38 20.70 13.30 13.87
N TYR A 39 21.67 12.44 13.55
CA TYR A 39 21.48 11.00 13.42
C TYR A 39 20.87 10.34 14.67
N GLU A 40 21.31 10.76 15.86
CA GLU A 40 20.81 10.24 17.14
C GLU A 40 19.31 10.50 17.30
N LYS A 41 18.83 11.66 16.85
CA LYS A 41 17.41 12.02 16.89
C LYS A 41 16.59 11.22 15.89
N ILE A 42 17.14 10.95 14.72
CA ILE A 42 16.49 10.07 13.72
C ILE A 42 16.33 8.66 14.30
N MET A 43 17.32 8.14 15.02
CA MET A 43 17.26 6.82 15.65
C MET A 43 16.27 6.76 16.82
N GLU A 44 16.23 7.78 17.67
CA GLU A 44 15.28 7.88 18.78
C GLU A 44 13.83 7.97 18.27
N ALA A 45 13.60 8.71 17.19
CA ALA A 45 12.28 8.98 16.61
C ALA A 45 12.00 8.23 15.30
N ARG A 46 12.64 7.07 15.07
CA ARG A 46 12.62 6.37 13.77
C ARG A 46 11.23 6.08 13.21
N ASP A 47 10.26 5.78 14.08
CA ASP A 47 8.90 5.41 13.70
C ASP A 47 8.06 6.63 13.26
N TYR A 48 8.50 7.84 13.59
CA TYR A 48 7.83 9.10 13.28
C TYR A 48 8.82 10.18 12.81
N ALA A 49 9.92 9.75 12.19
CA ALA A 49 11.06 10.60 11.83
C ALA A 49 10.66 11.76 10.91
N LEU A 50 9.72 11.54 10.00
CA LEU A 50 9.20 12.59 9.12
C LEU A 50 8.39 13.65 9.88
N ALA A 51 7.63 13.25 10.91
CA ALA A 51 6.85 14.18 11.71
C ALA A 51 7.75 15.08 12.55
N ILE A 52 8.80 14.53 13.17
CA ILE A 52 9.78 15.33 13.92
C ILE A 52 10.69 16.15 12.99
N ALA A 53 10.93 15.69 11.75
CA ALA A 53 11.64 16.46 10.73
C ALA A 53 10.88 17.72 10.27
N ALA A 54 9.57 17.80 10.52
CA ALA A 54 8.77 18.99 10.25
C ALA A 54 8.88 20.07 11.34
N GLU A 55 9.33 19.70 12.56
CA GLU A 55 9.41 20.61 13.70
C GLU A 55 10.41 21.77 13.48
N PRO A 56 11.62 21.56 12.93
CA PRO A 56 12.54 22.67 12.67
C PRO A 56 12.01 23.73 11.68
N ALA A 57 11.12 23.33 10.76
CA ALA A 57 10.58 24.22 9.73
C ALA A 57 9.25 24.89 10.14
N LEU A 58 8.39 24.16 10.84
CA LEU A 58 6.99 24.54 11.09
C LEU A 58 6.59 24.43 12.58
N GLY A 59 7.53 24.10 13.46
CA GLY A 59 7.30 23.88 14.89
C GLY A 59 6.34 22.72 15.17
N GLN A 60 5.70 22.75 16.34
CA GLN A 60 4.70 21.75 16.76
C GLN A 60 3.51 21.64 15.80
N LEU A 61 3.15 22.73 15.11
CA LEU A 61 2.08 22.69 14.11
C LEU A 61 2.44 21.75 12.96
N GLY A 62 3.68 21.83 12.45
CA GLY A 62 4.18 20.91 11.43
C GLY A 62 4.17 19.46 11.87
N PHE A 63 4.63 19.20 13.10
CA PHE A 63 4.61 17.86 13.70
C PHE A 63 3.19 17.26 13.70
N TRP A 64 2.21 17.99 14.23
CA TRP A 64 0.84 17.49 14.32
C TRP A 64 0.18 17.34 12.95
N LEU A 65 0.41 18.27 12.03
CA LEU A 65 -0.10 18.18 10.65
C LEU A 65 0.38 16.91 9.95
N VAL A 66 1.70 16.64 9.99
CA VAL A 66 2.27 15.44 9.36
C VAL A 66 1.75 14.17 10.05
N THR A 67 1.64 14.19 11.38
CA THR A 67 1.12 13.05 12.16
C THR A 67 -0.31 12.70 11.73
N PHE A 68 -1.22 13.67 11.71
CA PHE A 68 -2.60 13.42 11.31
C PHE A 68 -2.72 13.05 9.82
N ALA A 69 -1.93 13.68 8.95
CA ALA A 69 -1.90 13.33 7.53
C ALA A 69 -1.43 11.88 7.32
N ALA A 70 -0.40 11.43 8.03
CA ALA A 70 0.10 10.06 7.96
C ALA A 70 -0.93 9.04 8.44
N LEU A 71 -1.62 9.32 9.54
CA LEU A 71 -2.69 8.46 10.08
C LEU A 71 -3.89 8.36 9.13
N ALA A 72 -4.34 9.49 8.58
CA ALA A 72 -5.43 9.52 7.61
C ALA A 72 -5.06 8.78 6.31
N SER A 73 -3.83 8.97 5.83
CA SER A 73 -3.30 8.30 4.64
C SER A 73 -3.24 6.78 4.84
N THR A 74 -2.66 6.33 5.95
CA THR A 74 -2.54 4.89 6.25
C THR A 74 -3.91 4.24 6.42
N SER A 75 -4.84 4.91 7.10
CA SER A 75 -6.22 4.45 7.25
C SER A 75 -6.92 4.28 5.90
N SER A 76 -6.76 5.24 4.99
CA SER A 76 -7.31 5.17 3.64
C SER A 76 -6.72 4.01 2.83
N ALA A 77 -5.40 3.82 2.89
CA ALA A 77 -4.69 2.73 2.22
C ALA A 77 -5.14 1.34 2.73
N ILE A 78 -5.34 1.20 4.04
CA ILE A 78 -5.87 -0.04 4.63
C ILE A 78 -7.27 -0.32 4.10
N ASN A 79 -8.18 0.66 4.11
CA ASN A 79 -9.54 0.48 3.61
C ASN A 79 -9.56 0.11 2.13
N ALA A 80 -8.78 0.79 1.29
CA ALA A 80 -8.67 0.48 -0.13
C ALA A 80 -8.15 -0.95 -0.37
N THR A 81 -7.13 -1.37 0.38
CA THR A 81 -6.54 -2.72 0.27
C THR A 81 -7.52 -3.79 0.73
N LEU A 82 -8.21 -3.58 1.86
CA LEU A 82 -9.17 -4.53 2.40
C LEU A 82 -10.36 -4.75 1.45
N TYR A 83 -10.99 -3.68 0.97
CA TYR A 83 -12.11 -3.81 0.03
C TYR A 83 -11.67 -4.34 -1.34
N GLY A 84 -10.51 -3.91 -1.84
CA GLY A 84 -9.95 -4.39 -3.10
C GLY A 84 -9.68 -5.89 -3.08
N THR A 85 -8.99 -6.37 -2.04
CA THR A 85 -8.67 -7.80 -1.87
C THR A 85 -9.91 -8.63 -1.58
N ALA A 86 -10.81 -8.17 -0.71
CA ALA A 86 -12.07 -8.87 -0.42
C ALA A 86 -12.96 -9.01 -1.68
N ARG A 87 -13.10 -7.95 -2.49
CA ARG A 87 -13.84 -7.99 -3.76
C ARG A 87 -13.18 -8.97 -4.74
N ALA A 88 -11.85 -8.93 -4.88
CA ALA A 88 -11.14 -9.85 -5.75
C ALA A 88 -11.34 -11.32 -5.33
N SER A 89 -11.19 -11.63 -4.04
CA SER A 89 -11.42 -12.97 -3.49
C SER A 89 -12.87 -13.44 -3.66
N TYR A 90 -13.84 -12.55 -3.46
CA TYR A 90 -15.26 -12.86 -3.70
C TYR A 90 -15.53 -13.19 -5.17
N MET A 91 -14.95 -12.44 -6.12
CA MET A 91 -15.10 -12.70 -7.55
C MET A 91 -14.53 -14.08 -7.92
N VAL A 92 -13.36 -14.44 -7.40
CA VAL A 92 -12.75 -15.77 -7.62
C VAL A 92 -13.63 -16.88 -7.05
N ALA A 93 -14.15 -16.71 -5.83
CA ALA A 93 -15.02 -17.70 -5.19
C ALA A 93 -16.38 -17.86 -5.89
N LYS A 94 -16.97 -16.75 -6.38
CA LYS A 94 -18.29 -16.74 -7.01
C LYS A 94 -18.27 -17.29 -8.43
N PHE A 95 -17.26 -16.92 -9.21
CA PHE A 95 -17.18 -17.27 -10.63
C PHE A 95 -16.26 -18.46 -10.91
N GLY A 96 -15.57 -18.98 -9.89
CA GLY A 96 -14.75 -20.19 -10.01
C GLY A 96 -13.50 -20.04 -10.87
N GLU A 97 -13.15 -18.82 -11.31
CA GLU A 97 -11.96 -18.52 -12.12
C GLU A 97 -10.67 -18.53 -11.27
N LEU A 98 -10.41 -19.65 -10.60
CA LEU A 98 -9.07 -19.90 -10.09
C LEU A 98 -8.13 -19.95 -11.31
N PRO A 99 -6.99 -19.22 -11.30
CA PRO A 99 -6.03 -19.31 -12.38
C PRO A 99 -5.71 -20.79 -12.62
N SER A 100 -5.64 -21.23 -13.87
CA SER A 100 -5.49 -22.65 -14.27
C SER A 100 -4.29 -23.38 -13.62
N LEU A 101 -3.34 -22.62 -13.07
CA LEU A 101 -2.25 -23.09 -12.20
C LEU A 101 -2.73 -23.67 -10.86
N LEU A 102 -3.82 -23.17 -10.27
CA LEU A 102 -4.43 -23.69 -9.04
C LEU A 102 -5.47 -24.79 -9.30
N GLU A 103 -6.18 -24.76 -10.44
CA GLU A 103 -7.11 -25.84 -10.82
C GLU A 103 -6.40 -27.20 -10.95
N ARG A 104 -5.13 -27.19 -11.34
CA ARG A 104 -4.32 -28.42 -11.49
C ARG A 104 -3.87 -29.07 -10.17
N SER A 105 -4.09 -28.45 -9.01
CA SER A 105 -3.59 -28.98 -7.72
C SER A 105 -4.67 -29.46 -6.74
N GLY A 106 -5.97 -29.45 -7.11
CA GLY A 106 -7.05 -29.76 -6.16
C GLY A 106 -8.18 -30.66 -6.66
N GLY A 107 -8.12 -31.17 -7.89
CA GLY A 107 -9.23 -31.90 -8.52
C GLY A 107 -9.08 -33.42 -8.50
N GLY A 108 -9.60 -34.07 -7.45
CA GLY A 108 -10.10 -35.46 -7.53
C GLY A 108 -9.28 -36.53 -6.80
N ARG A 109 -9.69 -36.84 -5.54
CA ARG A 109 -9.65 -38.21 -4.97
C ARG A 109 -10.20 -38.39 -3.54
N LEU A 110 -10.86 -37.41 -2.92
CA LEU A 110 -11.18 -37.51 -1.48
C LEU A 110 -12.61 -37.97 -1.10
N THR A 111 -13.46 -38.43 -2.04
CA THR A 111 -14.86 -38.80 -1.70
C THR A 111 -15.33 -40.18 -2.19
N ARG A 112 -14.45 -41.10 -2.60
CA ARG A 112 -14.83 -42.46 -3.05
C ARG A 112 -14.28 -43.58 -2.15
N GLY A 113 -14.58 -43.55 -0.85
CA GLY A 113 -14.09 -44.56 0.09
C GLY A 113 -15.01 -44.91 1.28
N TRP A 114 -16.27 -44.45 1.29
CA TRP A 114 -17.20 -44.71 2.40
C TRP A 114 -18.63 -45.05 1.93
N LEU A 115 -18.74 -45.85 0.87
CA LEU A 115 -19.96 -46.57 0.49
C LEU A 115 -19.58 -47.99 0.09
#